data_AF-A0A936C3W7-F1
#
_entry.id   AF-A0A936C3W7-F1
#
_cell.length_a   1.000
_cell.length_b   1.000
_cell.length_c   1.000
_cell.angle_alpha   90.00
_cell.angle_beta   90.00
_cell.angle_gamma   90.00
#
_symmetry.space_group_name_H-M   'P 1'
#
loop_
_entity.id
_entity.type
_entity.pdbx_description
1 polymer ?
#
loop_
_entity_poly.entity_id
_entity_poly.type
_entity_poly.pdbx_seq_one_letter_code
_entity_poly.pdbx_strand_id
1 'polypeptide(L)'
;MLLFRPLTAEWLGIRWKALTPAVVTGWDDSDPLTAGVDWARLRPMSAFVGQGIAGAGVVTAGTAPDAAGSGALIMKGRARSHWIAVGFSPQDSNFPLQPGFPIFLGNALARLTESPDVTSQGLGYVEAPLPGARVTEGGRQRIAATTTGSGTLFEASRPGVYVVEDGKKQLVVVANAIDPHLPQINRRSLQDPGALAEASTVPGWNWPEPWEGLLALAFGLLAFEWAAFSRRVTE
;
A
#
# COMPACT_ATOMS: atom_id res chain seq x y z
N MET A 1 6.15 1.21 10.78
CA MET A 1 7.46 1.53 11.37
C MET A 1 8.15 0.26 11.85
N LEU A 2 9.44 0.10 11.54
CA LEU A 2 10.28 -1.00 12.03
C LEU A 2 11.20 -0.47 13.13
N LEU A 3 11.23 -1.14 14.28
CA LEU A 3 12.05 -0.75 15.43
C LEU A 3 12.94 -1.90 15.88
N PHE A 4 14.22 -1.62 16.10
CA PHE A 4 15.17 -2.54 16.72
C PHE A 4 15.53 -2.04 18.12
N ARG A 5 15.50 -2.92 19.12
CA ARG A 5 15.67 -2.60 20.56
C ARG A 5 14.80 -1.41 21.01
N PRO A 6 13.47 -1.51 20.95
CA PRO A 6 12.53 -0.41 21.19
C PRO A 6 12.36 -0.04 22.68
N LEU A 7 13.39 -0.18 23.52
CA LEU A 7 13.32 0.04 24.97
C LEU A 7 12.85 1.46 25.36
N THR A 8 13.01 2.41 24.44
CA THR A 8 12.65 3.83 24.61
C THR A 8 11.27 4.18 24.02
N ALA A 9 10.59 3.25 23.36
CA ALA A 9 9.32 3.50 22.69
C ALA A 9 8.13 3.31 23.65
N GLU A 10 7.96 4.22 24.60
CA GLU A 10 6.90 4.16 25.63
C GLU A 10 5.49 4.04 25.04
N TRP A 11 5.27 4.63 23.87
CA TRP A 11 3.98 4.60 23.17
C TRP A 11 3.52 3.19 22.74
N LEU A 12 4.42 2.19 22.67
CA LEU A 12 4.04 0.81 22.40
C LEU A 12 3.38 0.12 23.60
N GLY A 13 3.58 0.61 24.83
CA GLY A 13 3.07 -0.04 26.04
C GLY A 13 3.63 -1.44 26.31
N ILE A 14 4.70 -1.85 25.62
CA ILE A 14 5.34 -3.16 25.80
C ILE A 14 6.33 -3.09 26.95
N ARG A 15 6.25 -4.05 27.87
CA ARG A 15 7.27 -4.25 28.90
C ARG A 15 8.35 -5.18 28.38
N TRP A 16 9.54 -4.65 28.21
CA TRP A 16 10.70 -5.41 27.73
C TRP A 16 11.51 -5.95 28.90
N LYS A 17 11.81 -7.25 28.87
CA LYS A 17 12.66 -7.92 29.84
C LYS A 17 13.94 -8.41 29.15
N ALA A 18 15.10 -8.09 29.73
CA ALA A 18 16.38 -8.58 29.23
C ALA A 18 16.44 -10.12 29.31
N LEU A 19 16.98 -10.73 28.26
CA LEU A 19 17.14 -12.17 28.13
C LEU A 19 18.58 -12.46 27.69
N THR A 20 19.33 -13.23 28.48
CA THR A 20 20.74 -13.56 28.19
C THR A 20 21.08 -14.94 28.80
N PRO A 21 21.46 -15.96 28.00
CA PRO A 21 21.36 -16.00 26.54
C PRO A 21 19.91 -16.06 26.07
N ALA A 22 19.63 -15.58 24.86
CA ALA A 22 18.32 -15.66 24.24
C ALA A 22 18.32 -16.73 23.15
N VAL A 23 17.49 -17.75 23.33
CA VAL A 23 17.29 -18.82 22.34
C VAL A 23 15.86 -18.70 21.82
N VAL A 24 15.71 -18.71 20.51
CA VAL A 24 14.38 -18.77 19.89
C VAL A 24 13.75 -20.12 20.23
N THR A 25 12.58 -20.08 20.86
CA THR A 25 11.85 -21.27 21.34
C THR A 25 10.68 -21.64 20.42
N GLY A 26 10.20 -20.70 19.61
CA GLY A 26 9.13 -20.93 18.66
C GLY A 26 8.74 -19.67 17.91
N TRP A 27 8.04 -19.82 16.80
CA TRP A 27 7.51 -18.72 15.98
C TRP A 27 6.21 -19.16 15.32
N ASP A 28 5.41 -18.20 14.88
CA ASP A 28 4.18 -18.45 14.13
C ASP A 28 4.53 -18.69 12.66
N ASP A 29 4.48 -19.95 12.20
CA ASP A 29 4.75 -20.31 10.80
C ASP A 29 3.66 -19.83 9.81
N SER A 30 2.49 -19.42 10.31
CA SER A 30 1.41 -18.90 9.47
C SER A 30 1.55 -17.40 9.18
N ASP A 31 2.44 -16.70 9.90
CA ASP A 31 2.63 -15.27 9.75
C ASP A 31 3.49 -14.95 8.51
N PRO A 32 3.04 -14.06 7.60
CA PRO A 32 3.87 -13.62 6.48
C PRO A 32 5.21 -13.00 6.93
N LEU A 33 5.30 -12.48 8.16
CA LEU A 33 6.53 -11.89 8.68
C LEU A 33 7.66 -12.93 8.89
N THR A 34 7.31 -14.16 9.26
CA THR A 34 8.24 -15.26 9.57
C THR A 34 8.52 -16.17 8.38
N ALA A 35 7.70 -16.09 7.34
CA ALA A 35 7.80 -16.92 6.15
C ALA A 35 9.19 -16.84 5.49
N GLY A 36 9.78 -18.01 5.23
CA GLY A 36 11.07 -18.13 4.53
C GLY A 36 12.30 -17.78 5.36
N VAL A 37 12.17 -17.58 6.67
CA VAL A 37 13.28 -17.25 7.58
C VAL A 37 13.54 -18.40 8.54
N ASP A 38 14.79 -18.86 8.62
CA ASP A 38 15.22 -19.88 9.59
C ASP A 38 15.50 -19.25 10.97
N TRP A 39 14.44 -19.09 11.76
CA TRP A 39 14.52 -18.51 13.11
C TRP A 39 15.26 -19.40 14.10
N ALA A 40 15.37 -20.72 13.86
CA ALA A 40 16.06 -21.65 14.75
C ALA A 40 17.57 -21.38 14.81
N ARG A 41 18.15 -20.75 13.78
CA ARG A 41 19.57 -20.38 13.72
C ARG A 41 19.87 -18.99 14.26
N LEU A 42 18.85 -18.20 14.58
CA LEU A 42 19.02 -16.88 15.18
C LEU A 42 19.69 -16.99 16.56
N ARG A 43 20.80 -16.27 16.73
CA ARG A 43 21.57 -16.17 17.97
C ARG A 43 21.83 -14.69 18.25
N PRO A 44 20.94 -14.03 19.01
CA PRO A 44 21.20 -12.70 19.53
C PRO A 44 22.15 -12.78 20.73
N MET A 45 23.17 -11.94 20.77
CA MET A 45 24.07 -11.80 21.92
C MET A 45 23.39 -11.08 23.08
N SER A 46 22.57 -10.08 22.77
CA SER A 46 21.70 -9.39 23.72
C SER A 46 20.30 -9.26 23.13
N ALA A 47 19.30 -9.79 23.85
CA ALA A 47 17.92 -9.66 23.45
C ALA A 47 17.05 -9.22 24.61
N PHE A 48 15.93 -8.62 24.25
CA PHE A 48 14.85 -8.28 25.13
C PHE A 48 13.60 -8.98 24.62
N VAL A 49 12.84 -9.57 25.52
CA VAL A 49 11.54 -10.15 25.19
C VAL A 49 10.44 -9.25 25.70
N GLY A 50 9.49 -8.95 24.82
CA GLY A 50 8.31 -8.16 25.13
C GLY A 50 7.25 -9.02 25.83
N GLN A 51 6.64 -8.44 26.85
CA GLN A 51 5.47 -8.98 27.54
C GLN A 51 4.34 -7.94 27.53
N GLY A 52 3.09 -8.40 27.48
CA GLY A 52 1.92 -7.54 27.74
C GLY A 52 1.00 -7.23 26.57
N ILE A 53 1.31 -7.64 25.33
CA ILE A 53 0.37 -7.55 24.21
C ILE A 53 0.05 -8.97 23.70
N ALA A 54 -1.09 -9.50 24.15
CA ALA A 54 -1.58 -10.81 23.73
C ALA A 54 -1.80 -10.84 22.20
N GLY A 55 -1.29 -11.87 21.53
CA GLY A 55 -1.44 -12.07 20.09
C GLY A 55 -0.57 -11.21 19.18
N ALA A 56 0.28 -10.32 19.73
CA ALA A 56 1.22 -9.51 18.94
C ALA A 56 2.58 -10.19 18.73
N GLY A 57 2.92 -11.20 19.54
CA GLY A 57 4.18 -11.92 19.43
C GLY A 57 4.17 -12.90 18.26
N VAL A 58 5.13 -12.75 17.35
CA VAL A 58 5.28 -13.60 16.15
C VAL A 58 6.48 -14.53 16.28
N VAL A 59 7.54 -14.09 16.95
CA VAL A 59 8.69 -14.92 17.31
C VAL A 59 8.85 -14.85 18.82
N THR A 60 9.05 -16.01 19.45
CA THR A 60 9.25 -16.14 20.89
C THR A 60 10.65 -16.62 21.23
N ALA A 61 11.19 -16.13 22.34
CA ALA A 61 12.48 -16.55 22.86
C ALA A 61 12.44 -16.76 24.37
N GLY A 62 13.32 -17.63 24.86
CA GLY A 62 13.53 -17.95 26.27
C GLY A 62 14.98 -18.27 26.58
N THR A 63 15.30 -18.48 27.86
CA THR A 63 16.66 -18.84 28.31
C THR A 63 17.02 -20.31 28.09
N ALA A 64 16.00 -21.17 27.93
CA ALA A 64 16.08 -22.58 27.59
C ALA A 64 14.74 -23.01 26.96
N PRO A 65 14.67 -24.16 26.24
CA PRO A 65 13.43 -24.66 25.64
C PRO A 65 12.25 -24.79 26.62
N ASP A 66 12.53 -24.99 27.91
CA ASP A 66 11.53 -25.28 28.96
C ASP A 66 11.48 -24.24 30.11
N ALA A 67 12.12 -23.08 29.97
CA ALA A 67 12.27 -22.13 31.10
C ALA A 67 11.12 -21.12 31.25
N ALA A 68 10.81 -20.78 32.52
CA ALA A 68 9.85 -19.77 32.99
C ALA A 68 10.21 -18.29 32.66
N GLY A 69 10.94 -18.08 31.57
CA GLY A 69 11.45 -16.78 31.11
C GLY A 69 11.18 -16.51 29.64
N SER A 70 10.13 -17.09 29.07
CA SER A 70 9.74 -16.89 27.67
C SER A 70 8.99 -15.57 27.45
N GLY A 71 9.14 -15.02 26.24
CA GLY A 71 8.38 -13.85 25.79
C GLY A 71 8.57 -13.61 24.30
N ALA A 72 7.91 -12.57 23.77
CA ALA A 72 7.97 -12.28 22.35
C ALA A 72 9.28 -11.55 22.00
N LEU A 73 10.11 -12.17 21.16
CA LEU A 73 11.32 -11.57 20.60
C LEU A 73 11.00 -10.61 19.46
N ILE A 74 10.03 -10.96 18.61
CA ILE A 74 9.52 -10.10 17.54
C ILE A 74 8.03 -9.95 17.74
N MET A 75 7.58 -8.70 17.74
CA MET A 75 6.18 -8.34 17.88
C MET A 75 5.75 -7.49 16.69
N LYS A 76 4.49 -7.62 16.30
CA LYS A 76 3.86 -6.74 15.31
C LYS A 76 2.52 -6.25 15.82
N GLY A 77 2.07 -5.13 15.28
CA GLY A 77 0.73 -4.65 15.53
C GLY A 77 0.35 -3.51 14.62
N ARG A 78 -0.81 -2.92 14.92
CA ARG A 78 -1.37 -1.78 14.18
C ARG A 78 -1.91 -0.78 15.19
N ALA A 79 -1.47 0.46 15.05
CA ALA A 79 -2.12 1.61 15.69
C ALA A 79 -2.69 2.48 14.55
N ARG A 80 -2.13 3.67 14.30
CA ARG A 80 -2.43 4.45 13.08
C ARG A 80 -1.75 3.90 11.82
N SER A 81 -0.71 3.10 12.00
CA SER A 81 0.03 2.42 10.93
C SER A 81 0.56 1.10 11.47
N HIS A 82 0.93 0.19 10.57
CA HIS A 82 1.61 -1.03 10.94
C HIS A 82 2.93 -0.73 11.66
N TRP A 83 3.23 -1.49 12.69
CA TRP A 83 4.51 -1.45 13.38
C TRP A 83 5.04 -2.85 13.63
N ILE A 84 6.37 -2.96 13.63
CA ILE A 84 7.11 -4.19 13.92
C ILE A 84 8.22 -3.79 14.91
N ALA A 85 8.31 -4.56 15.98
CA ALA A 85 9.22 -4.32 17.10
C ALA A 85 10.10 -5.57 17.30
N VAL A 86 11.41 -5.39 17.18
CA VAL A 86 12.42 -6.45 17.29
C VAL A 86 13.22 -6.23 18.57
N GLY A 87 13.22 -7.24 19.43
CA GLY A 87 13.81 -7.19 20.77
C GLY A 87 15.33 -7.21 20.83
N PHE A 88 16.02 -7.36 19.71
CA PHE A 88 17.48 -7.38 19.61
C PHE A 88 17.97 -6.39 18.55
N SER A 89 19.25 -6.01 18.61
CA SER A 89 19.86 -5.21 17.54
C SER A 89 20.49 -6.14 16.50
N PRO A 90 20.34 -5.86 15.21
CA PRO A 90 21.00 -6.65 14.16
C PRO A 90 22.52 -6.73 14.37
N GLN A 91 23.16 -5.64 14.82
CA GLN A 91 24.61 -5.57 15.08
C GLN A 91 25.07 -6.46 16.24
N ASP A 92 24.16 -6.81 17.16
CA ASP A 92 24.43 -7.65 18.33
C ASP A 92 23.87 -9.08 18.12
N SER A 93 23.84 -9.55 16.87
CA SER A 93 23.30 -10.85 16.50
C SER A 93 23.98 -11.42 15.27
N ASN A 94 23.86 -12.73 15.07
CA ASN A 94 24.24 -13.35 13.81
C ASN A 94 23.22 -13.11 12.68
N PHE A 95 22.12 -12.38 12.91
CA PHE A 95 21.00 -12.29 11.96
C PHE A 95 21.40 -11.68 10.62
N PRO A 96 22.13 -10.54 10.55
CA PRO A 96 22.53 -9.94 9.28
C PRO A 96 23.41 -10.83 8.38
N LEU A 97 24.05 -11.85 8.97
CA LEU A 97 24.90 -12.80 8.25
C LEU A 97 24.10 -13.98 7.66
N GLN A 98 22.81 -14.08 7.99
CA GLN A 98 21.95 -15.17 7.54
C GLN A 98 21.18 -14.78 6.27
N PRO A 99 20.92 -15.75 5.37
CA PRO A 99 20.04 -15.53 4.22
C PRO A 99 18.63 -15.06 4.61
N GLY A 100 18.17 -15.38 5.82
CA GLY A 100 16.87 -14.98 6.33
C GLY A 100 16.71 -13.48 6.65
N PHE A 101 17.80 -12.73 6.82
CA PHE A 101 17.72 -11.31 7.15
C PHE A 101 17.12 -10.44 6.04
N PRO A 102 17.58 -10.50 4.77
CA PRO A 102 16.94 -9.75 3.69
C PRO A 102 15.50 -10.20 3.44
N ILE A 103 15.18 -11.49 3.65
CA ILE A 103 13.80 -12.02 3.54
C ILE A 103 12.92 -11.37 4.61
N PHE A 104 13.36 -11.36 5.87
CA PHE A 104 12.65 -10.69 6.96
C PHE A 104 12.42 -9.21 6.68
N LEU A 105 13.43 -8.49 6.15
CA LEU A 105 13.28 -7.09 5.81
C LEU A 105 12.25 -6.89 4.70
N GLY A 106 12.22 -7.75 3.68
CA GLY A 106 11.21 -7.75 2.64
C GLY A 106 9.80 -7.97 3.20
N ASN A 107 9.63 -9.00 4.04
CA ASN A 107 8.35 -9.29 4.69
C ASN A 107 7.90 -8.13 5.60
N ALA A 108 8.84 -7.55 6.35
CA ALA A 108 8.58 -6.39 7.19
C ALA A 108 8.16 -5.18 6.36
N LEU A 109 8.87 -4.86 5.28
CA LEU A 109 8.51 -3.77 4.39
C LEU A 109 7.14 -3.97 3.77
N ALA A 110 6.87 -5.15 3.21
CA ALA A 110 5.57 -5.48 2.62
C ALA A 110 4.43 -5.24 3.62
N ARG A 111 4.59 -5.71 4.87
CA ARG A 111 3.61 -5.48 5.94
C ARG A 111 3.49 -4.00 6.32
N LEU A 112 4.60 -3.27 6.34
CA LEU A 112 4.59 -1.85 6.70
C LEU A 112 3.98 -0.95 5.63
N THR A 113 4.04 -1.36 4.36
CA THR A 113 3.48 -0.64 3.21
C THR A 113 2.09 -1.12 2.80
N GLU A 114 1.60 -2.20 3.42
CA GLU A 114 0.27 -2.74 3.15
C GLU A 114 -0.79 -1.67 3.34
N SER A 115 -1.38 -1.24 2.22
CA SER A 115 -2.46 -0.27 2.19
C SER A 115 -3.78 -0.98 2.47
N PRO A 116 -4.69 -0.37 3.26
CA PRO A 116 -6.01 -0.94 3.45
C PRO A 116 -6.77 -1.02 2.12
N ASP A 117 -7.61 -2.03 1.95
CA ASP A 117 -8.45 -2.16 0.76
C ASP A 117 -9.31 -0.90 0.60
N VAL A 118 -9.33 -0.31 -0.59
CA VAL A 118 -10.11 0.91 -0.88
C VAL A 118 -11.23 0.57 -1.83
N THR A 119 -12.47 0.82 -1.42
CA THR A 119 -13.66 0.67 -2.26
C THR A 119 -14.36 2.02 -2.41
N SER A 120 -14.78 2.37 -3.63
CA SER A 120 -15.58 3.58 -3.88
C SER A 120 -17.06 3.21 -3.89
N GLN A 121 -17.89 3.98 -3.18
CA GLN A 121 -19.34 3.80 -3.11
C GLN A 121 -20.08 5.13 -3.29
N GLY A 122 -21.36 5.06 -3.65
CA GLY A 122 -22.26 6.20 -3.61
C GLY A 122 -22.65 6.59 -2.18
N LEU A 123 -23.37 7.70 -2.04
CA LEU A 123 -24.00 8.07 -0.77
C LEU A 123 -25.16 7.12 -0.42
N GLY A 124 -25.47 7.02 0.86
CA GLY A 124 -26.55 6.18 1.39
C GLY A 124 -26.05 4.97 2.15
N TYR A 125 -26.84 3.90 2.18
CA TYR A 125 -26.51 2.69 2.93
C TYR A 125 -25.41 1.89 2.21
N VAL A 126 -24.29 1.69 2.90
CA VAL A 126 -23.14 0.91 2.42
C VAL A 126 -22.96 -0.31 3.31
N GLU A 127 -22.86 -1.47 2.67
CA GLU A 127 -22.53 -2.72 3.34
C GLU A 127 -21.06 -3.08 3.07
N ALA A 128 -20.25 -3.05 4.13
CA ALA A 128 -18.87 -3.47 4.08
C ALA A 128 -18.76 -4.96 4.45
N PRO A 129 -18.00 -5.80 3.72
CA PRO A 129 -17.86 -7.24 3.98
C PRO A 129 -16.93 -7.55 5.18
N LEU A 130 -17.12 -6.82 6.29
CA LEU A 130 -16.44 -6.99 7.56
C LEU A 130 -17.51 -7.05 8.66
N PRO A 131 -17.95 -8.23 9.10
CA PRO A 131 -18.99 -8.36 10.12
C PRO A 131 -18.50 -7.88 11.49
N GLY A 132 -19.35 -7.17 12.25
CA GLY A 132 -19.00 -6.67 13.59
C GLY A 132 -17.99 -5.51 13.58
N ALA A 133 -17.75 -4.88 12.44
CA ALA A 133 -16.73 -3.87 12.29
C ALA A 133 -17.15 -2.50 12.86
N ARG A 134 -16.17 -1.75 13.32
CA ARG A 134 -16.35 -0.35 13.73
C ARG A 134 -16.17 0.55 12.52
N VAL A 135 -17.12 1.47 12.33
CA VAL A 135 -17.06 2.46 11.25
C VAL A 135 -16.71 3.83 11.80
N THR A 136 -15.74 4.51 11.18
CA THR A 136 -15.35 5.88 11.51
C THR A 136 -15.25 6.77 10.28
N GLU A 137 -15.84 7.96 10.31
CA GLU A 137 -15.71 8.99 9.28
C GLU A 137 -14.43 9.82 9.52
N GLY A 138 -13.62 9.97 8.47
CA GLY A 138 -12.33 10.67 8.50
C GLY A 138 -11.34 10.11 9.52
N GLY A 139 -11.53 8.86 9.97
CA GLY A 139 -10.75 8.21 11.03
C GLY A 139 -10.93 8.80 12.43
N ARG A 140 -12.00 9.59 12.67
CA ARG A 140 -12.21 10.31 13.94
C ARG A 140 -13.60 10.14 14.52
N GLN A 141 -14.63 10.32 13.70
CA GLN A 141 -16.01 10.32 14.16
C GLN A 141 -16.62 8.93 14.00
N ARG A 142 -17.06 8.31 15.10
CA ARG A 142 -17.73 7.01 15.02
C ARG A 142 -19.12 7.17 14.40
N ILE A 143 -19.41 6.34 13.40
CA ILE A 143 -20.72 6.30 12.75
C ILE A 143 -21.50 5.09 13.30
N ALA A 144 -22.82 5.24 13.41
CA ALA A 144 -23.70 4.14 13.78
C ALA A 144 -23.62 3.07 12.68
N ALA A 145 -23.39 1.83 13.10
CA ALA A 145 -23.26 0.71 12.19
C ALA A 145 -23.93 -0.52 12.80
N THR A 146 -24.59 -1.31 11.94
CA THR A 146 -25.31 -2.51 12.32
C THR A 146 -24.67 -3.70 11.63
N THR A 147 -24.45 -4.79 12.37
CA THR A 147 -23.94 -6.04 11.77
C THR A 147 -25.07 -6.77 11.06
N THR A 148 -24.83 -7.15 9.82
CA THR A 148 -25.70 -7.99 8.98
C THR A 148 -25.08 -9.38 8.81
N GLY A 149 -25.81 -10.33 8.23
CA GLY A 149 -25.28 -11.67 7.95
C GLY A 149 -24.12 -11.67 6.93
N SER A 150 -24.04 -10.63 6.10
CA SER A 150 -23.05 -10.44 5.03
C SER A 150 -21.94 -9.44 5.38
N GLY A 151 -22.06 -8.68 6.48
CA GLY A 151 -21.07 -7.66 6.81
C GLY A 151 -21.50 -6.66 7.88
N THR A 152 -21.05 -5.41 7.71
CA THR A 152 -21.43 -4.28 8.55
C THR A 152 -22.08 -3.21 7.66
N LEU A 153 -23.33 -2.88 7.97
CA LEU A 153 -24.12 -1.86 7.30
C LEU A 153 -24.00 -0.53 8.04
N PHE A 154 -23.69 0.53 7.31
CA PHE A 154 -23.68 1.89 7.84
C PHE A 154 -24.22 2.88 6.81
N GLU A 155 -24.64 4.06 7.26
CA GLU A 155 -25.11 5.11 6.36
C GLU A 155 -23.98 6.13 6.10
N ALA A 156 -23.63 6.31 4.82
CA ALA A 156 -22.74 7.35 4.34
C ALA A 156 -23.56 8.56 3.88
N SER A 157 -24.02 9.37 4.85
CA SER A 157 -24.89 10.53 4.58
C SER A 157 -24.17 11.72 3.93
N ARG A 158 -22.84 11.73 3.91
CA ARG A 158 -22.02 12.81 3.31
C ARG A 158 -20.84 12.26 2.51
N PRO A 159 -20.35 13.00 1.50
CA PRO A 159 -19.12 12.62 0.81
C PRO A 159 -17.94 12.63 1.77
N GLY A 160 -17.15 11.55 1.76
CA GLY A 160 -16.09 11.39 2.73
C GLY A 160 -15.43 10.03 2.70
N VAL A 161 -14.43 9.88 3.55
CA VAL A 161 -13.69 8.63 3.73
C VAL A 161 -14.17 7.96 5.01
N TYR A 162 -14.76 6.78 4.87
CA TYR A 162 -15.24 5.95 5.95
C TYR A 162 -14.28 4.77 6.14
N VAL A 163 -13.78 4.60 7.35
CA VAL A 163 -12.86 3.53 7.73
C VAL A 163 -13.65 2.48 8.51
N VAL A 164 -13.67 1.25 7.98
CA VAL A 164 -14.35 0.09 8.56
C VAL A 164 -13.30 -0.90 9.05
N GLU A 165 -13.30 -1.20 10.35
CA GLU A 165 -12.25 -2.01 11.00
C GLU A 165 -12.83 -3.08 11.95
N ASP A 166 -12.40 -4.34 11.82
CA ASP A 166 -12.78 -5.44 12.74
C ASP A 166 -11.68 -5.83 13.75
N GLY A 167 -10.55 -5.09 13.73
CA GLY A 167 -9.35 -5.35 14.54
C GLY A 167 -8.27 -6.19 13.84
N LYS A 168 -8.63 -6.98 12.82
CA LYS A 168 -7.70 -7.75 11.97
C LYS A 168 -7.61 -7.16 10.56
N LYS A 169 -8.73 -6.71 10.01
CA LYS A 169 -8.84 -6.12 8.67
C LYS A 169 -9.34 -4.68 8.74
N GLN A 170 -8.88 -3.87 7.79
CA GLN A 170 -9.32 -2.51 7.58
C GLN A 170 -9.74 -2.35 6.12
N LEU A 171 -10.96 -1.85 5.91
CA LEU A 171 -11.49 -1.44 4.63
C LEU A 171 -11.74 0.07 4.66
N VAL A 172 -11.31 0.77 3.62
CA VAL A 172 -11.58 2.18 3.41
C VAL A 172 -12.67 2.29 2.34
N VAL A 173 -13.81 2.85 2.74
CA VAL A 173 -14.91 3.17 1.84
C VAL A 173 -14.86 4.67 1.54
N VAL A 174 -14.70 5.03 0.27
CA VAL A 174 -14.79 6.42 -0.18
C VAL A 174 -16.20 6.64 -0.71
N ALA A 175 -17.01 7.40 0.03
CA ALA A 175 -18.34 7.78 -0.41
C ALA A 175 -18.27 9.07 -1.22
N ASN A 176 -18.75 9.03 -2.46
CA ASN A 176 -18.77 10.16 -3.37
C ASN A 176 -20.21 10.58 -3.69
N ALA A 177 -20.47 11.89 -3.75
CA ALA A 177 -21.76 12.44 -4.22
C ALA A 177 -21.94 12.35 -5.75
N ILE A 178 -20.86 12.06 -6.49
CA ILE A 178 -20.88 12.01 -7.95
C ILE A 178 -21.39 10.64 -8.38
N ASP A 179 -22.45 10.65 -9.18
CA ASP A 179 -23.08 9.47 -9.77
C ASP A 179 -22.01 8.52 -10.38
N PRO A 180 -21.93 7.25 -9.95
CA PRO A 180 -21.02 6.26 -10.56
C PRO A 180 -21.32 6.00 -12.06
N HIS A 181 -22.48 6.43 -12.57
CA HIS A 181 -22.83 6.37 -13.99
C HIS A 181 -22.37 7.58 -14.81
N LEU A 182 -21.81 8.63 -14.20
CA LEU A 182 -21.23 9.76 -14.93
C LEU A 182 -19.77 9.46 -15.31
N PRO A 183 -19.40 9.55 -16.61
CA PRO A 183 -18.03 9.34 -17.05
C PRO A 183 -17.07 10.29 -16.32
N GLN A 184 -16.04 9.73 -15.68
CA GLN A 184 -14.97 10.48 -15.03
C GLN A 184 -14.06 11.15 -16.08
N ILE A 185 -14.49 12.30 -16.59
CA ILE A 185 -13.77 13.05 -17.63
C ILE A 185 -12.42 13.61 -17.13
N ASN A 186 -12.20 13.64 -15.80
CA ASN A 186 -11.00 14.18 -15.17
C ASN A 186 -9.96 13.14 -14.71
N ARG A 187 -10.13 11.84 -15.01
CA ARG A 187 -9.05 10.84 -14.88
C ARG A 187 -8.35 10.60 -16.21
N ARG A 188 -7.69 11.63 -16.75
CA ARG A 188 -6.55 11.41 -17.65
C ARG A 188 -5.29 11.82 -16.91
N SER A 189 -4.62 10.83 -16.33
CA SER A 189 -3.20 10.96 -16.00
C SER A 189 -2.44 11.28 -17.28
N LEU A 190 -1.57 12.29 -17.27
CA LEU A 190 -0.67 12.67 -18.38
C LEU A 190 0.44 11.63 -18.64
N GLN A 191 0.19 10.35 -18.35
CA GLN A 191 1.12 9.23 -18.45
C GLN A 191 0.40 8.02 -19.03
N ASP A 192 -0.10 8.15 -20.25
CA ASP A 192 -0.34 6.99 -21.11
C ASP A 192 -0.04 7.36 -22.57
N PRO A 193 1.19 7.10 -23.06
CA PRO A 193 1.55 7.35 -24.46
C PRO A 193 0.82 6.40 -25.44
N GLY A 194 0.11 5.37 -24.97
CA GLY A 194 -0.51 4.34 -25.80
C GLY A 194 -1.99 4.60 -26.15
N ALA A 195 -2.70 5.40 -25.37
CA ALA A 195 -4.15 5.61 -25.54
C ALA A 195 -4.56 6.53 -26.72
N LEU A 196 -3.59 7.03 -27.50
CA LEU A 196 -3.83 7.78 -28.74
C LEU A 196 -3.89 6.89 -29.99
N ALA A 197 -3.67 5.57 -29.88
CA ALA A 197 -3.55 4.70 -31.04
C ALA A 197 -4.85 4.01 -31.51
N GLU A 198 -5.94 4.04 -30.74
CA GLU A 198 -7.14 3.23 -31.06
C GLU A 198 -8.45 3.99 -31.25
N ALA A 199 -8.42 5.32 -31.30
CA ALA A 199 -9.60 6.11 -31.62
C ALA A 199 -9.41 6.87 -32.94
N SER A 200 -9.79 6.21 -34.05
CA SER A 200 -10.55 6.80 -35.18
C SER A 200 -10.27 6.06 -36.49
N THR A 201 -11.09 5.06 -36.82
CA THR A 201 -11.38 4.69 -38.22
C THR A 201 -12.85 4.98 -38.48
N VAL A 202 -13.19 6.27 -38.53
CA VAL A 202 -14.40 6.71 -39.22
C VAL A 202 -14.02 6.87 -40.69
N PRO A 203 -14.67 6.20 -41.66
CA PRO A 203 -14.45 6.49 -43.07
C PRO A 203 -15.11 7.83 -43.38
N GLY A 204 -14.39 8.90 -43.09
CA GLY A 204 -14.77 10.28 -43.37
C GLY A 204 -14.35 10.64 -44.79
N TRP A 205 -15.31 11.09 -45.59
CA TRP A 205 -15.05 11.79 -46.83
C TRP A 205 -14.22 13.05 -46.51
N ASN A 206 -12.90 12.97 -46.71
CA ASN A 206 -11.98 14.08 -46.46
C ASN A 206 -12.22 15.20 -47.46
N TRP A 207 -12.90 16.25 -47.03
CA TRP A 207 -12.71 17.55 -47.65
C TRP A 207 -11.26 17.96 -47.38
N PRO A 208 -10.50 18.41 -48.37
CA PRO A 208 -9.14 18.87 -48.13
C PRO A 208 -9.20 19.98 -47.08
N GLU A 209 -8.46 19.75 -45.99
CA GLU A 209 -8.40 20.69 -44.88
C GLU A 209 -7.88 22.05 -45.39
N PRO A 210 -8.33 23.19 -44.86
CA PRO A 210 -7.96 24.52 -45.36
C PRO A 210 -6.44 24.75 -45.44
N TRP A 211 -5.67 24.09 -44.57
CA TRP A 211 -4.21 24.16 -44.57
C TRP A 211 -3.57 23.43 -45.76
N GLU A 212 -4.19 22.37 -46.29
CA GLU A 212 -3.73 21.67 -47.50
C GLU A 212 -3.82 22.60 -48.71
N GLY A 213 -4.88 23.43 -48.77
CA GLY A 213 -5.01 24.48 -49.79
C GLY A 213 -3.91 25.54 -49.69
N LEU A 214 -3.55 25.96 -48.47
CA LEU A 214 -2.43 26.88 -48.24
C LEU A 214 -1.08 26.27 -48.66
N LEU A 215 -0.89 24.98 -48.43
CA LEU A 215 0.33 24.26 -48.79
C LEU A 215 0.46 24.11 -50.32
N ALA A 216 -0.64 23.79 -51.00
CA ALA A 216 -0.70 23.75 -52.46
C ALA A 216 -0.43 25.14 -53.08
N LEU A 217 -0.99 26.21 -52.49
CA LEU A 217 -0.74 27.59 -52.90
C LEU A 217 0.74 27.96 -52.75
N ALA A 218 1.35 27.64 -51.60
CA ALA A 218 2.76 27.88 -51.33
C ALA A 218 3.66 27.13 -52.32
N PHE A 219 3.34 25.87 -52.61
CA PHE A 219 4.07 25.09 -53.61
C PHE A 219 3.95 25.68 -55.02
N GLY A 220 2.77 26.15 -55.41
CA GLY A 220 2.54 26.83 -56.68
C GLY A 220 3.36 28.12 -56.82
N LEU A 221 3.42 28.93 -55.76
CA LEU A 221 4.25 30.14 -55.71
C LEU A 221 5.74 29.80 -55.85
N LEU A 222 6.21 28.75 -55.17
CA LEU A 222 7.60 28.31 -55.24
C LEU A 222 7.97 27.80 -56.65
N ALA A 223 7.09 27.03 -57.28
CA ALA A 223 7.28 26.55 -58.65
C ALA A 223 7.27 27.71 -59.67
N PHE A 224 6.41 28.71 -59.47
CA PHE A 224 6.39 29.91 -60.30
C PHE A 224 7.66 30.73 -60.14
N GLU A 225 8.12 30.93 -58.91
CA GLU A 225 9.39 31.59 -58.62
C GLU A 225 10.57 30.85 -59.28
N TRP A 226 10.61 29.51 -59.14
CA TRP A 226 11.62 28.67 -59.76
C TRP A 226 11.61 28.79 -61.29
N ALA A 227 10.44 28.79 -61.92
CA ALA A 227 10.32 28.92 -63.36
C ALA A 227 10.74 30.32 -63.84
N ALA A 228 10.38 31.37 -63.08
CA ALA A 228 10.81 32.73 -63.35
C ALA A 228 12.33 32.88 -63.20
N PHE A 229 12.93 32.29 -62.16
CA PHE A 229 14.37 32.25 -61.97
C PHE A 229 15.07 31.50 -63.11
N SER A 230 14.59 30.30 -63.45
CA SER A 230 15.16 29.47 -64.53
C SER A 230 15.09 30.16 -65.89
N ARG A 231 14.02 30.91 -66.18
CA ARG A 231 13.91 31.72 -67.41
C ARG A 231 14.88 32.91 -67.43
N ARG A 232 15.15 33.53 -66.29
CA ARG A 232 16.11 34.64 -66.17
C ARG A 232 17.57 34.21 -66.30
N VAL A 233 17.88 32.93 -66.09
CA VAL A 233 19.23 32.37 -66.27
C VAL A 233 19.52 31.99 -67.72
N THR A 234 18.52 32.05 -68.61
CA THR A 234 18.64 31.63 -70.02
C THR A 234 18.64 32.80 -71.02
N GLU A 235 18.72 34.06 -70.55
CA GLU A 235 19.04 35.24 -71.38
C GLU A 235 20.40 35.83 -71.03
#